data_AF-A0AAQ0HF81-F1
#
_entry.id   AF-A0AAQ0HF81-F1
#
_cell.length_a   1.000
_cell.length_b   1.000
_cell.length_c   1.000
_cell.angle_alpha   90.00
_cell.angle_beta   90.00
_cell.angle_gamma   90.00
#
_symmetry.space_group_name_H-M   'P 1'
#
loop_
_entity.id
_entity.type
_entity.pdbx_description
1 polymer ?
#
loop_
_entity_poly.entity_id
_entity_poly.type
_entity_poly.pdbx_seq_one_letter_code
_entity_poly.pdbx_strand_id
1 'polypeptide(L)'
;MRIAYADPPYIGCAHLYRDRPDYAGEVDHAALIARLQRDYDGWILHAAATPRSLAVLAPLVEPTGARWMAWVKGFAAFKRNVPVAWAWEPVIVKPARKPVVSKRLVLRDWIQESITLRRGLTGTKPEAVCHWAFEMVAARPEDAIDDLFPGTGAVTAAWHSWQRKFTLPDDPMPDWALLDSTRRGRALPRSTS
;
A
#
# COMPACT_ATOMS: atom_id res chain seq x y z
N MET A 1 11.31 12.81 1.05
CA MET A 1 10.25 12.69 0.01
C MET A 1 8.94 12.33 0.67
N ARG A 2 7.83 12.60 0.00
CA ARG A 2 6.49 12.18 0.42
C ARG A 2 6.07 10.97 -0.40
N ILE A 3 5.72 9.89 0.27
CA ILE A 3 5.34 8.61 -0.33
C ILE A 3 3.93 8.27 0.14
N ALA A 4 3.07 7.88 -0.80
CA ALA A 4 1.75 7.36 -0.46
C ALA A 4 1.73 5.83 -0.47
N TYR A 5 1.08 5.24 0.52
CA TYR A 5 0.70 3.84 0.53
C TYR A 5 -0.81 3.73 0.45
N ALA A 6 -1.32 3.13 -0.62
CA ALA A 6 -2.74 2.95 -0.85
C ALA A 6 -3.12 1.47 -0.93
N ASP A 7 -3.94 1.03 0.01
CA ASP A 7 -4.64 -0.26 -0.02
C ASP A 7 -6.15 -0.03 0.06
N PRO A 8 -6.74 0.57 -1.00
CA PRO A 8 -8.16 0.89 -0.99
C PRO A 8 -9.00 -0.41 -0.95
N PRO A 9 -10.29 -0.33 -0.55
CA PRO A 9 -11.24 -1.32 -1.00
C PRO A 9 -11.14 -1.49 -2.51
N TYR A 10 -10.81 -2.71 -2.95
CA TYR A 10 -10.61 -3.00 -4.36
C TYR A 10 -11.88 -2.73 -5.17
N ILE A 11 -11.72 -2.50 -6.48
CA ILE A 11 -12.82 -2.20 -7.39
C ILE A 11 -13.95 -3.22 -7.23
N GLY A 12 -15.13 -2.73 -6.85
CA GLY A 12 -16.34 -3.52 -6.61
C GLY A 12 -16.39 -4.21 -5.25
N CYS A 13 -15.42 -4.00 -4.36
CA CYS A 13 -15.30 -4.62 -3.05
C CYS A 13 -15.59 -3.67 -1.87
N ALA A 14 -15.92 -2.40 -2.12
CA ALA A 14 -16.21 -1.45 -1.03
C ALA A 14 -17.36 -1.92 -0.12
N HIS A 15 -18.35 -2.62 -0.66
CA HIS A 15 -19.47 -3.18 0.10
C HIS A 15 -19.06 -4.12 1.24
N LEU A 16 -17.87 -4.73 1.19
CA LEU A 16 -17.32 -5.58 2.25
C LEU A 16 -17.00 -4.80 3.53
N TYR A 17 -16.91 -3.47 3.44
CA TYR A 17 -16.53 -2.58 4.53
C TYR A 17 -17.69 -1.72 5.02
N ARG A 18 -18.94 -2.01 4.60
CA ARG A 18 -20.12 -1.19 4.90
C ARG A 18 -20.39 -0.97 6.40
N ASP A 19 -19.96 -1.89 7.25
CA ASP A 19 -20.17 -1.84 8.70
C ASP A 19 -19.02 -1.13 9.43
N ARG A 20 -18.07 -0.56 8.69
CA ARG A 20 -16.91 0.15 9.24
C ARG A 20 -17.24 1.64 9.42
N PRO A 21 -16.82 2.28 10.53
CA PRO A 21 -17.08 3.70 10.77
C PRO A 21 -16.52 4.64 9.70
N ASP A 22 -15.46 4.22 9.01
CA ASP A 22 -14.75 4.94 7.95
C ASP A 22 -15.22 4.59 6.54
N TYR A 23 -16.35 3.87 6.41
CA TYR A 23 -16.92 3.52 5.11
C TYR A 23 -17.35 4.78 4.32
N ALA A 24 -16.75 4.96 3.15
CA ALA A 24 -17.01 6.10 2.26
C ALA A 24 -17.57 5.71 0.88
N GLY A 25 -18.02 4.46 0.72
CA GLY A 25 -18.48 3.95 -0.58
C GLY A 25 -17.36 3.46 -1.49
N GLU A 26 -17.69 3.29 -2.77
CA GLU A 26 -16.74 2.86 -3.80
C GLU A 26 -15.67 3.92 -4.04
N VAL A 27 -14.41 3.50 -4.10
CA VAL A 27 -13.28 4.42 -4.33
C VAL A 27 -13.22 4.79 -5.82
N ASP A 28 -13.21 6.08 -6.11
CA ASP A 28 -12.84 6.60 -7.44
C ASP A 28 -11.33 6.40 -7.65
N HIS A 29 -10.98 5.32 -8.35
CA HIS A 29 -9.58 4.96 -8.61
C HIS A 29 -8.89 5.92 -9.59
N ALA A 30 -9.64 6.60 -10.47
CA ALA A 30 -9.07 7.60 -11.36
C ALA A 30 -8.66 8.85 -10.57
N ALA A 31 -9.54 9.33 -9.67
CA ALA A 31 -9.23 10.43 -8.77
C ALA A 31 -8.11 10.07 -7.78
N LEU A 32 -8.09 8.83 -7.27
CA LEU A 32 -7.01 8.34 -6.41
C LEU A 32 -5.66 8.36 -7.14
N ILE A 33 -5.56 7.77 -8.33
CA ILE A 33 -4.30 7.75 -9.10
C ILE A 33 -3.86 9.17 -9.48
N ALA A 34 -4.80 10.03 -9.88
CA ALA A 34 -4.49 11.44 -10.17
C ALA A 34 -3.93 12.17 -8.93
N ARG A 35 -4.49 11.91 -7.74
CA ARG A 35 -3.98 12.42 -6.46
C ARG A 35 -2.58 11.87 -6.16
N LEU A 36 -2.37 10.56 -6.31
CA LEU A 36 -1.07 9.92 -6.12
C LEU A 36 0.00 10.53 -7.01
N GLN A 37 -0.30 10.78 -8.29
CA GLN A 37 0.61 11.40 -9.25
C GLN A 37 0.94 12.86 -8.94
N ARG A 38 -0.05 13.63 -8.44
CA ARG A 38 0.09 15.07 -8.21
C ARG A 38 0.78 15.40 -6.89
N ASP A 39 0.47 14.65 -5.83
CA ASP A 39 0.76 15.07 -4.46
C ASP A 39 1.96 14.32 -3.82
N TYR A 40 2.47 13.28 -4.48
CA TYR A 40 3.52 12.39 -3.94
C TYR A 40 4.66 12.16 -4.93
N ASP A 41 5.87 12.05 -4.38
CA ASP A 41 7.09 11.78 -5.16
C ASP A 41 7.09 10.33 -5.69
N GLY A 42 6.56 9.41 -4.88
CA GLY A 42 6.36 8.00 -5.22
C GLY A 42 5.17 7.42 -4.48
N TRP A 43 4.65 6.30 -4.96
CA TRP A 43 3.45 5.70 -4.40
C TRP A 43 3.36 4.20 -4.64
N ILE A 44 2.61 3.55 -3.76
CA ILE A 44 2.27 2.12 -3.79
C ILE A 44 0.75 2.01 -3.83
N LEU A 45 0.22 1.21 -4.75
CA LEU A 45 -1.20 0.92 -4.88
C LEU A 45 -1.42 -0.59 -4.95
N HIS A 46 -2.13 -1.13 -3.97
CA HIS A 46 -2.63 -2.51 -4.01
C HIS A 46 -3.92 -2.58 -4.82
N ALA A 47 -4.10 -3.69 -5.53
CA ALA A 47 -5.29 -3.94 -6.33
C ALA A 47 -5.65 -5.42 -6.38
N ALA A 48 -6.84 -5.71 -6.92
CA ALA A 48 -7.28 -7.08 -7.18
C ALA A 48 -6.75 -7.59 -8.52
N ALA A 49 -6.41 -8.88 -8.58
CA ALA A 49 -6.02 -9.57 -9.82
C ALA A 49 -7.22 -9.96 -10.72
N THR A 50 -8.33 -9.22 -10.67
CA THR A 50 -9.54 -9.55 -11.47
C THR A 50 -9.47 -8.91 -12.86
N PRO A 51 -10.12 -9.50 -13.89
CA PRO A 51 -10.19 -8.89 -15.21
C PRO A 51 -10.73 -7.45 -15.19
N ARG A 52 -11.75 -7.19 -14.36
CA ARG A 52 -12.32 -5.85 -14.20
C ARG A 52 -11.32 -4.86 -13.61
N SER A 53 -10.61 -5.26 -12.56
CA SER A 53 -9.59 -4.42 -11.91
C SER A 53 -8.47 -4.06 -12.88
N LEU A 54 -7.94 -5.06 -13.60
CA LEU A 54 -6.90 -4.86 -14.62
C LEU A 54 -7.37 -3.94 -15.76
N ALA A 55 -8.58 -4.17 -16.29
CA ALA A 55 -9.12 -3.36 -17.39
C ALA A 55 -9.37 -1.90 -17.00
N VAL A 56 -9.75 -1.63 -15.74
CA VAL A 56 -9.96 -0.27 -15.24
C VAL A 56 -8.63 0.43 -14.94
N LEU A 57 -7.70 -0.27 -14.29
CA LEU A 57 -6.46 0.33 -13.80
C LEU A 57 -5.40 0.47 -14.89
N ALA A 58 -5.29 -0.48 -15.83
CA ALA A 58 -4.26 -0.45 -16.86
C ALA A 58 -4.16 0.89 -17.62
N PRO A 59 -5.24 1.47 -18.18
CA PRO A 59 -5.14 2.74 -18.89
C PRO A 59 -4.83 3.93 -17.97
N LEU A 60 -5.18 3.86 -16.68
CA LEU A 60 -4.87 4.90 -15.70
C LEU A 60 -3.40 4.85 -15.25
N VAL A 61 -2.81 3.65 -15.22
CA VAL A 61 -1.45 3.39 -14.73
C VAL A 61 -0.42 3.59 -15.84
N GLU A 62 -0.72 3.23 -17.09
CA GLU A 62 0.18 3.35 -18.24
C GLU A 62 0.93 4.70 -18.32
N PRO A 63 0.28 5.87 -18.21
CA PRO A 63 0.96 7.16 -18.35
C PRO A 63 1.75 7.58 -17.11
N THR A 64 1.74 6.79 -16.03
CA THR A 64 2.33 7.20 -14.74
C THR A 64 3.81 6.82 -14.61
N GLY A 65 4.30 5.90 -15.44
CA GLY A 65 5.63 5.29 -15.32
C GLY A 65 5.74 4.30 -14.16
N ALA A 66 4.63 3.98 -13.48
CA ALA A 66 4.59 2.97 -12.43
C ALA A 66 4.71 1.56 -13.00
N ARG A 67 5.28 0.66 -12.20
CA ARG A 67 5.46 -0.76 -12.53
C ARG A 67 4.37 -1.60 -11.89
N TRP A 68 3.82 -2.53 -12.65
CA TRP A 68 3.02 -3.62 -12.11
C TRP A 68 3.93 -4.68 -11.51
N MET A 69 3.73 -5.00 -10.23
CA MET A 69 4.48 -5.99 -9.47
C MET A 69 3.50 -7.03 -8.90
N ALA A 70 4.00 -8.16 -8.41
CA ALA A 70 3.15 -9.25 -7.93
C ALA A 70 3.45 -9.65 -6.48
N TRP A 71 2.43 -9.59 -5.62
CA TRP A 71 2.42 -10.36 -4.38
C TRP A 71 1.82 -11.74 -4.64
N VAL A 72 2.65 -12.77 -4.61
CA VAL A 72 2.25 -14.17 -4.73
C VAL A 72 2.01 -14.76 -3.33
N LYS A 73 0.93 -15.50 -3.18
CA LYS A 73 0.49 -16.04 -1.88
C LYS A 73 0.85 -17.51 -1.76
N GLY A 74 1.87 -17.82 -0.96
CA GLY A 74 2.23 -19.22 -0.65
C GLY A 74 1.06 -19.98 -0.01
N PHE A 75 0.32 -19.29 0.86
CA PHE A 75 -1.02 -19.68 1.29
C PHE A 75 -2.02 -18.56 1.00
N ALA A 76 -3.14 -18.92 0.35
CA ALA A 76 -4.24 -18.03 0.01
C ALA A 76 -5.57 -18.52 0.61
N ALA A 77 -6.60 -17.66 0.60
CA ALA A 77 -7.93 -18.06 1.06
C ALA A 77 -8.64 -18.91 0.00
N PHE A 78 -8.75 -20.21 0.25
CA PHE A 78 -9.51 -21.14 -0.59
C PHE A 78 -10.99 -21.14 -0.17
N LYS A 79 -11.86 -20.67 -1.05
CA LYS A 79 -13.30 -20.53 -0.78
C LYS A 79 -14.09 -21.62 -1.51
N ARG A 80 -15.14 -22.12 -0.85
CA ARG A 80 -16.14 -22.99 -1.51
C ARG A 80 -16.70 -22.25 -2.73
N ASN A 81 -16.75 -22.94 -3.88
CA ASN A 81 -17.20 -22.42 -5.18
C ASN A 81 -16.25 -21.46 -5.91
N VAL A 82 -14.98 -21.35 -5.49
CA VAL A 82 -13.93 -20.67 -6.26
C VAL A 82 -12.95 -21.74 -6.77
N PRO A 83 -13.15 -22.29 -7.98
CA PRO A 83 -12.38 -23.45 -8.46
C PRO A 83 -10.91 -23.13 -8.73
N VAL A 84 -10.60 -21.87 -9.09
CA VAL A 84 -9.23 -21.35 -9.23
C VAL A 84 -9.07 -20.21 -8.25
N ALA A 85 -8.23 -20.40 -7.24
CA ALA A 85 -8.03 -19.43 -6.18
C ALA A 85 -7.26 -18.18 -6.66
N TRP A 86 -7.63 -17.02 -6.13
CA TRP A 86 -6.88 -15.77 -6.31
C TRP A 86 -5.61 -15.79 -5.44
N ALA A 87 -4.60 -16.53 -5.92
CA ALA A 87 -3.34 -16.78 -5.23
C ALA A 87 -2.27 -15.70 -5.44
N TRP A 88 -2.61 -14.58 -6.07
CA TRP A 88 -1.73 -13.42 -6.19
C TRP A 88 -2.53 -12.11 -6.23
N GLU A 89 -1.86 -10.99 -5.94
CA GLU A 89 -2.40 -9.63 -6.03
C GLU A 89 -1.39 -8.71 -6.76
N PRO A 90 -1.85 -7.85 -7.69
CA PRO A 90 -1.01 -6.79 -8.21
C PRO A 90 -0.70 -5.74 -7.15
N VAL A 91 0.56 -5.32 -7.12
CA VAL A 91 1.05 -4.16 -6.37
C VAL A 91 1.69 -3.23 -7.37
N ILE A 92 1.10 -2.06 -7.57
CA ILE A 92 1.55 -1.08 -8.57
C ILE A 92 2.42 -0.07 -7.85
N VAL A 93 3.65 0.14 -8.33
CA VAL A 93 4.64 0.97 -7.63
C VAL A 93 5.25 1.99 -8.58
N LYS A 94 5.18 3.26 -8.19
CA LYS A 94 5.99 4.33 -8.77
C LYS A 94 7.07 4.72 -7.77
N PRO A 95 8.37 4.51 -8.09
CA PRO A 95 9.42 4.78 -7.14
C PRO A 95 9.58 6.29 -6.92
N ALA A 96 9.78 6.70 -5.67
CA ALA A 96 9.98 8.11 -5.29
C ALA A 96 11.29 8.67 -5.83
N ARG A 97 12.26 7.79 -6.06
CA ARG A 97 13.59 8.06 -6.57
C ARG A 97 14.10 6.85 -7.33
N LYS A 98 15.15 7.02 -8.13
CA LYS A 98 15.82 5.88 -8.78
C LYS A 98 16.27 4.88 -7.70
N PRO A 99 15.81 3.61 -7.74
CA PRO A 99 16.27 2.59 -6.80
C PRO A 99 17.78 2.44 -6.89
N VAL A 100 18.46 2.51 -5.74
CA VAL A 100 19.91 2.29 -5.67
C VAL A 100 20.15 0.81 -5.43
N VAL A 101 20.65 0.12 -6.45
CA VAL A 101 21.08 -1.28 -6.30
C VAL A 101 22.40 -1.30 -5.53
N SER A 102 22.33 -1.30 -4.20
CA SER A 102 23.50 -1.56 -3.37
C SER A 102 23.87 -3.06 -3.48
N LYS A 103 25.16 -3.38 -3.53
CA LYS A 103 25.68 -4.76 -3.47
C LYS A 103 25.24 -5.72 -4.61
N ARG A 104 24.87 -5.20 -5.80
CA ARG A 104 24.52 -5.99 -7.02
C ARG A 104 23.27 -6.89 -6.91
N LEU A 105 22.42 -6.71 -5.91
CA LEU A 105 21.15 -7.45 -5.82
C LEU A 105 20.07 -6.78 -6.67
N VAL A 106 19.76 -7.39 -7.81
CA VAL A 106 18.60 -6.98 -8.61
C VAL A 106 17.33 -7.33 -7.85
N LEU A 107 16.50 -6.33 -7.58
CA LEU A 107 15.21 -6.50 -6.91
C LEU A 107 14.23 -7.17 -7.87
N ARG A 108 13.49 -8.17 -7.37
CA ARG A 108 12.42 -8.82 -8.14
C ARG A 108 11.16 -7.98 -8.04
N ASP A 109 10.43 -7.89 -9.14
CA ASP A 109 9.09 -7.28 -9.20
C ASP A 109 7.99 -8.22 -8.67
N TRP A 110 8.36 -9.15 -7.80
CA TRP A 110 7.44 -9.98 -7.06
C TRP A 110 7.99 -10.39 -5.69
N ILE A 111 7.09 -10.74 -4.79
CA ILE A 111 7.36 -11.37 -3.49
C ILE A 111 6.42 -12.56 -3.30
N GLN A 112 6.90 -13.65 -2.71
CA GLN A 112 6.03 -14.70 -2.19
C GLN A 112 5.87 -14.53 -0.67
N GLU A 113 4.65 -14.31 -0.21
CA GLU A 113 4.33 -14.20 1.22
C GLU A 113 2.88 -14.68 1.46
N SER A 114 2.62 -15.38 2.56
CA SER A 114 1.27 -15.88 2.83
C SER A 114 0.35 -14.79 3.37
N ILE A 115 -0.96 -14.91 3.15
CA ILE A 115 -1.92 -14.00 3.78
C ILE A 115 -1.89 -14.14 5.31
N THR A 116 -2.18 -13.06 6.04
CA THR A 116 -2.31 -13.14 7.50
C THR A 116 -3.60 -13.86 7.89
N LEU A 117 -3.52 -14.91 8.71
CA LEU A 117 -4.67 -15.71 9.16
C LEU A 117 -5.31 -15.25 10.48
N ARG A 118 -4.87 -14.11 11.05
CA ARG A 118 -5.36 -13.66 12.36
C ARG A 118 -6.88 -13.40 12.30
N ARG A 119 -7.62 -14.05 13.22
CA ARG A 119 -9.06 -13.84 13.45
C ARG A 119 -9.29 -12.36 13.80
N GLY A 120 -9.91 -11.60 12.91
CA GLY A 120 -10.45 -10.28 13.26
C GLY A 120 -10.60 -9.29 12.11
N LEU A 121 -9.68 -9.28 11.12
CA LEU A 121 -9.67 -8.21 10.11
C LEU A 121 -9.25 -8.76 8.73
N THR A 122 -10.24 -9.10 7.91
CA THR A 122 -10.06 -9.43 6.49
C THR A 122 -9.31 -8.31 5.78
N GLY A 123 -8.29 -8.67 4.99
CA GLY A 123 -7.55 -7.72 4.14
C GLY A 123 -6.27 -7.15 4.73
N THR A 124 -5.91 -7.47 5.98
CA THR A 124 -4.65 -7.01 6.57
C THR A 124 -3.44 -7.49 5.75
N LYS A 125 -2.57 -6.56 5.31
CA LYS A 125 -1.35 -6.91 4.58
C LYS A 125 -0.30 -7.52 5.49
N PRO A 126 0.37 -8.62 5.07
CA PRO A 126 1.54 -9.13 5.79
C PRO A 126 2.66 -8.08 5.82
N GLU A 127 3.33 -7.98 6.97
CA GLU A 127 4.43 -7.02 7.18
C GLU A 127 5.54 -7.16 6.12
N ALA A 128 5.90 -8.38 5.73
CA ALA A 128 6.92 -8.62 4.71
C ALA A 128 6.55 -8.05 3.33
N VAL A 129 5.25 -8.04 2.97
CA VAL A 129 4.77 -7.41 1.73
C VAL A 129 4.92 -5.89 1.81
N CYS A 130 4.58 -5.28 2.95
CA CYS A 130 4.78 -3.85 3.17
C CYS A 130 6.27 -3.47 3.07
N HIS A 131 7.15 -4.21 3.75
CA HIS A 131 8.60 -3.99 3.68
C HIS A 131 9.12 -4.07 2.26
N TRP A 132 8.75 -5.11 1.51
CA TRP A 132 9.12 -5.23 0.11
C TRP A 132 8.65 -4.03 -0.71
N ALA A 133 7.40 -3.58 -0.53
CA ALA A 133 6.89 -2.41 -1.24
C ALA A 133 7.65 -1.12 -0.88
N PHE A 134 8.09 -0.96 0.37
CA PHE A 134 8.95 0.18 0.78
C PHE A 134 10.31 0.18 0.06
N GLU A 135 10.92 -1.00 -0.11
CA GLU A 135 12.14 -1.13 -0.91
C GLU A 135 11.87 -0.80 -2.39
N MET A 136 10.74 -1.27 -2.95
CA MET A 136 10.41 -1.08 -4.37
C MET A 136 10.09 0.36 -4.71
N VAL A 137 9.44 1.09 -3.78
CA VAL A 137 9.19 2.53 -3.93
C VAL A 137 10.45 3.37 -3.67
N ALA A 138 11.58 2.72 -3.33
CA ALA A 138 12.85 3.32 -2.96
C ALA A 138 12.74 4.28 -1.76
N ALA A 139 11.94 3.90 -0.77
CA ALA A 139 11.83 4.61 0.49
C ALA A 139 13.16 4.62 1.24
N ARG A 140 13.35 5.63 2.09
CA ARG A 140 14.40 5.67 3.12
C ARG A 140 13.78 5.99 4.48
N PRO A 141 14.43 5.63 5.59
CA PRO A 141 13.86 5.80 6.93
C PRO A 141 13.43 7.23 7.27
N GLU A 142 14.10 8.22 6.69
CA GLU A 142 13.80 9.65 6.86
C GLU A 142 12.64 10.19 6.00
N ASP A 143 12.09 9.37 5.10
CA ASP A 143 10.95 9.77 4.27
C ASP A 143 9.63 9.82 5.05
N ALA A 144 8.67 10.59 4.54
CA ALA A 144 7.31 10.60 5.04
C ALA A 144 6.47 9.58 4.24
N ILE A 145 5.91 8.59 4.95
CA ILE A 145 4.84 7.73 4.41
C ILE A 145 3.48 8.18 4.92
N ASP A 146 2.57 8.44 3.98
CA ASP A 146 1.14 8.66 4.22
C ASP A 146 0.39 7.36 3.89
N ASP A 147 -0.15 6.69 4.91
CA ASP A 147 -1.08 5.57 4.74
C ASP A 147 -2.49 6.12 4.47
N LEU A 148 -2.94 5.99 3.22
CA LEU A 148 -4.19 6.59 2.76
C LEU A 148 -5.43 5.78 3.15
N PHE A 149 -5.25 4.51 3.54
CA PHE A 149 -6.33 3.58 3.89
C PHE A 149 -5.94 2.80 5.14
N PRO A 150 -5.82 3.48 6.31
CA PRO A 150 -5.11 2.93 7.46
C PRO A 150 -5.78 1.70 8.05
N GLY A 151 -7.11 1.58 7.99
CA GLY A 151 -7.85 0.41 8.43
C GLY A 151 -7.43 -0.09 9.82
N THR A 152 -6.60 -1.13 9.86
CA THR A 152 -6.09 -1.76 11.09
C THR A 152 -4.80 -1.13 11.64
N GLY A 153 -4.19 -0.21 10.90
CA GLY A 153 -2.88 0.39 11.17
C GLY A 153 -1.69 -0.50 10.76
N ALA A 154 -1.92 -1.61 10.03
CA ALA A 154 -0.87 -2.57 9.72
C ALA A 154 0.26 -2.00 8.85
N VAL A 155 -0.05 -1.13 7.89
CA VAL A 155 0.97 -0.49 7.05
C VAL A 155 1.80 0.50 7.88
N THR A 156 1.16 1.33 8.72
CA THR A 156 1.88 2.21 9.66
C THR A 156 2.78 1.42 10.61
N ALA A 157 2.28 0.32 11.17
CA ALA A 157 3.07 -0.54 12.05
C ALA A 157 4.28 -1.16 11.31
N ALA A 158 4.08 -1.62 10.08
CA ALA A 158 5.14 -2.14 9.22
C ALA A 158 6.15 -1.05 8.83
N TRP A 159 5.72 0.20 8.64
CA TRP A 159 6.64 1.31 8.37
C TRP A 159 7.60 1.51 9.54
N HIS A 160 7.07 1.56 10.78
CA HIS A 160 7.91 1.72 11.96
C HIS A 160 8.86 0.54 12.20
N SER A 161 8.41 -0.69 11.95
CA SER A 161 9.30 -1.86 12.07
C SER A 161 10.36 -1.90 10.98
N TRP A 162 10.05 -1.44 9.77
CA TRP A 162 11.03 -1.29 8.70
C TRP A 162 12.09 -0.24 9.06
N GLN A 163 11.68 0.94 9.55
CA GLN A 163 12.60 2.00 9.96
C GLN A 163 13.60 1.53 11.02
N ARG A 164 13.16 0.72 11.99
CA ARG A 164 14.03 0.14 13.03
C ARG A 164 15.13 -0.77 12.49
N LYS A 165 15.03 -1.28 11.25
CA LYS A 165 16.11 -2.07 10.62
C LYS A 165 17.35 -1.23 10.27
N PHE A 166 17.22 0.10 10.27
CA PHE A 166 18.28 1.04 9.90
C PHE A 166 18.77 1.89 11.08
N THR A 167 18.18 1.70 12.27
CA THR A 167 18.60 2.37 13.51
C THR A 167 19.70 1.54 14.16
N LEU A 168 20.84 2.16 14.47
CA LEU A 168 21.86 1.53 15.31
C LEU A 168 21.42 1.55 16.79
N PRO A 169 21.91 0.63 17.65
CA PRO A 169 21.50 0.57 19.06
C PRO A 169 21.64 1.88 19.85
N ASP A 170 22.55 2.77 19.43
CA ASP A 170 22.85 4.03 20.09
C ASP A 170 22.21 5.26 19.40
N ASP A 171 21.48 5.07 18.29
CA ASP A 171 20.77 6.18 17.65
C ASP A 171 19.55 6.58 18.49
N PRO A 172 19.34 7.89 18.74
CA PRO A 172 18.13 8.33 19.42
C PRO A 172 16.90 7.92 18.61
N MET A 173 15.98 7.20 19.24
CA MET A 173 14.69 6.84 18.63
C MET A 173 13.96 8.12 18.20
N PRO A 174 13.50 8.22 16.95
CA PRO A 174 12.70 9.37 16.53
C PRO A 174 11.43 9.47 17.37
N ASP A 175 11.05 10.69 17.77
CA ASP A 175 9.79 10.92 18.48
C ASP A 175 8.60 10.79 17.53
N TRP A 176 8.11 9.55 17.41
CA TRP A 176 7.01 9.20 16.52
C TRP A 176 5.67 9.86 16.92
N ALA A 177 5.50 10.28 18.18
CA ALA A 177 4.26 10.90 18.65
C ALA A 177 4.05 12.32 18.09
N LEU A 178 5.14 13.07 17.86
CA LEU A 178 5.10 14.41 17.26
C LEU A 178 4.83 14.38 15.74
N LEU A 179 5.27 13.32 15.04
CA LEU A 179 5.05 13.15 13.60
C LEU A 179 3.60 12.77 13.25
N ASP A 180 2.91 12.05 14.14
CA ASP A 180 1.51 11.64 13.92
C ASP A 180 0.51 12.75 14.25
N SER A 181 0.80 13.60 15.24
CA SER A 181 -0.10 14.69 15.66
C SER A 181 -0.19 15.81 14.63
N THR A 182 0.91 16.11 13.93
CA THR A 182 0.94 17.08 12.81
C THR A 182 0.21 16.57 11.56
N ARG A 183 0.06 15.25 11.39
CA ARG A 183 -0.65 14.62 10.25
C ARG A 183 -2.17 14.60 10.41
N ARG A 184 -2.69 14.50 11.65
CA ARG A 184 -4.13 14.53 11.93
C ARG A 184 -4.80 15.90 11.76
N GLY A 185 -4.01 16.98 11.59
CA GLY A 185 -4.51 18.36 11.54
C GLY A 185 -5.06 18.87 10.20
N ARG A 186 -5.00 18.10 9.11
CA ARG A 186 -5.56 18.52 7.80
C ARG A 186 -6.83 17.74 7.47
N ALA A 187 -7.92 18.10 8.13
CA ALA A 187 -9.26 17.76 7.66
C ALA A 187 -9.56 18.54 6.37
N LEU A 188 -10.14 17.86 5.37
CA LEU A 188 -10.64 18.46 4.13
C LEU A 188 -11.66 19.56 4.45
N PRO A 189 -11.61 20.74 3.80
CA PRO A 189 -12.71 21.69 3.86
C PRO A 189 -13.95 21.04 3.24
N ARG A 190 -15.06 21.03 3.99
CA ARG A 190 -16.37 20.62 3.49
C ARG A 190 -16.78 21.60 2.39
N SER A 191 -16.97 21.12 1.16
CA SER A 191 -17.61 21.91 0.11
C SER A 191 -19.10 22.03 0.44
N THR A 192 -19.55 23.24 0.75
CA THR A 192 -20.97 23.59 0.79
C THR A 192 -21.44 23.87 -0.63
N SER A 193 -22.39 23.09 -1.12
CA SER A 193 -23.32 23.44 -2.20
C SER A 193 -24.63 22.72 -1.94
#